data_AF-A0A7J2LV98-F1
#
_entry.id   AF-A0A7J2LV98-F1
#
_cell.length_a   1.000
_cell.length_b   1.000
_cell.length_c   1.000
_cell.angle_alpha   90.00
_cell.angle_beta   90.00
_cell.angle_gamma   90.00
#
_symmetry.space_group_name_H-M   'P 1'
#
loop_
_entity.id
_entity.type
_entity.pdbx_description
1 polymer ?
#
loop_
_entity_poly.entity_id
_entity_poly.type
_entity_poly.pdbx_seq_one_letter_code
_entity_poly.pdbx_strand_id
1 'polypeptide(L)'
;AASIKVLSFKRAEGWRNLPQSFREPLESVMPVDVGVPSKWGPYGPIIKRENRSMKGAVYHLLMYASTPEGYDTIVISPEKDLSKAFAVLREGKWSGWIYDRFVKDGEKVEASFQFKLISISNDGKHLTLYRSDCFVSEGWSYPKGLAQEIIKNVGPFHEGWEMCILAHHRLRWVDIDVALEHSSMQADWISKCCGYLARNYKWDLLAAQIHIQDFYNHYCLSTIEPSFPGYDEDVATKSWRIFREAYKITDRMIGEIVRNCADENTVTIIVSDHGGLPVKLTARIVHLLMKEGLVAYKRISGDTYQIDWQKTKIFSGNWGFWVNLKGREPYGTVKPGEDYEEVRDKLISILHAIRDLESNRPLVRLALRREDARMLGMWGERVEDVVFFAEPGYVIEEAPTSLTITPDQLREDGVLHLPPPSSAGHGGYLPNATLGECSNRALFIMSGSGVEGGKKFDETINLVDVAPTISYLLGIPPPKNSEGRILHEFIEI
;
A
#
# COMPACT_ATOMS: atom_id res chain seq x y z
N ALA A 1 5.06 -8.73 9.85
CA ALA A 1 6.06 -9.82 9.78
C ALA A 1 5.31 -11.15 9.77
N ALA A 2 5.07 -11.72 8.60
CA ALA A 2 4.64 -13.12 8.55
C ALA A 2 5.88 -14.00 8.68
N SER A 3 5.89 -14.85 9.69
CA SER A 3 6.85 -15.92 9.81
C SER A 3 6.25 -17.17 9.15
N ILE A 4 6.95 -17.78 8.18
CA ILE A 4 6.63 -19.16 7.84
C ILE A 4 6.91 -20.01 9.08
N LYS A 5 5.93 -20.83 9.47
CA LYS A 5 6.11 -21.85 10.49
C LYS A 5 6.00 -23.21 9.84
N VAL A 6 7.03 -24.04 10.04
CA VAL A 6 6.98 -25.45 9.63
C VAL A 6 6.19 -26.20 10.68
N LEU A 7 5.07 -26.79 10.27
CA LEU A 7 4.25 -27.64 11.12
C LEU A 7 4.74 -29.07 11.02
N SER A 8 4.89 -29.74 12.17
CA SER A 8 5.16 -31.17 12.23
C SER A 8 3.92 -31.89 12.72
N PHE A 9 3.47 -32.87 11.95
CA PHE A 9 2.30 -33.68 12.27
C PHE A 9 2.73 -35.03 12.85
N LYS A 10 1.99 -35.47 13.87
CA LYS A 10 2.13 -36.80 14.49
C LYS A 10 0.76 -37.45 14.60
N ARG A 11 0.68 -38.72 14.99
CA ARG A 11 -0.60 -39.38 15.30
C ARG A 11 -1.42 -38.57 16.30
N ALA A 12 -2.71 -38.38 16.01
CA ALA A 12 -3.63 -37.66 16.89
C ALA A 12 -3.92 -38.47 18.16
N GLU A 13 -3.81 -37.83 19.32
CA GLU A 13 -4.00 -38.47 20.62
C GLU A 13 -4.78 -37.56 21.57
N GLY A 14 -5.69 -38.15 22.35
CA GLY A 14 -6.45 -37.42 23.38
C GLY A 14 -7.50 -36.46 22.84
N TRP A 15 -7.92 -36.61 21.58
CA TRP A 15 -9.02 -35.83 21.01
C TRP A 15 -10.39 -36.38 21.42
N ARG A 16 -11.30 -35.46 21.75
CA ARG A 16 -12.73 -35.75 21.95
C ARG A 16 -13.51 -35.45 20.67
N ASN A 17 -14.59 -36.20 20.45
CA ASN A 17 -15.50 -36.03 19.31
C ASN A 17 -14.79 -36.14 17.95
N LEU A 18 -13.82 -37.05 17.83
CA LEU A 18 -13.11 -37.27 16.56
C LEU A 18 -14.10 -37.66 15.43
N PRO A 19 -13.88 -37.16 14.21
CA PRO A 19 -14.69 -37.55 13.07
C PRO A 19 -14.32 -39.00 12.67
N GLN A 20 -15.25 -39.66 11.98
CA GLN A 20 -14.89 -40.87 11.26
C GLN A 20 -13.90 -40.50 10.14
N SER A 21 -12.76 -41.19 10.11
CA SER A 21 -11.67 -40.92 9.16
C SER A 21 -11.24 -42.21 8.47
N PHE A 22 -11.01 -42.15 7.15
CA PHE A 22 -10.54 -43.28 6.34
C PHE A 22 -9.03 -43.57 6.52
N ARG A 23 -8.31 -42.65 7.17
CA ARG A 23 -6.90 -42.80 7.57
C ARG A 23 -6.73 -42.42 9.03
N GLU A 24 -5.63 -42.85 9.65
CA GLU A 24 -5.31 -42.46 11.02
C GLU A 24 -5.18 -40.92 11.13
N PRO A 25 -5.99 -40.23 11.95
CA PRO A 25 -5.90 -38.78 12.06
C PRO A 25 -4.54 -38.34 12.60
N LEU A 26 -4.06 -37.20 12.10
CA LEU A 26 -2.80 -36.59 12.50
C LEU A 26 -3.08 -35.29 13.26
N GLU A 27 -2.23 -34.93 14.22
CA GLU A 27 -2.31 -33.68 14.97
C GLU A 27 -1.03 -32.86 14.86
N SER A 28 -1.18 -31.55 15.00
CA SER A 28 -0.09 -30.61 15.20
C SER A 28 -0.53 -29.49 16.14
N VAL A 29 0.40 -28.62 16.52
CA VAL A 29 0.14 -27.41 17.31
C VAL A 29 0.70 -26.21 16.59
N MET A 30 -0.05 -25.12 16.59
CA MET A 30 0.32 -23.89 15.93
C MET A 30 0.28 -22.74 16.94
N PRO A 31 1.44 -22.22 17.36
CA PRO A 31 1.49 -20.98 18.12
C PRO A 31 1.12 -19.81 17.22
N VAL A 32 0.15 -19.00 17.64
CA VAL A 32 -0.31 -17.80 16.93
C VAL A 32 0.32 -16.58 17.56
N ASP A 33 1.63 -16.46 17.41
CA ASP A 33 2.36 -15.26 17.83
C ASP A 33 2.02 -14.11 16.87
N VAL A 34 1.75 -12.94 17.42
CA VAL A 34 1.50 -11.74 16.61
C VAL A 34 2.72 -10.85 16.71
N GLY A 35 3.31 -10.55 15.55
CA GLY A 35 4.42 -9.61 15.43
C GLY A 35 4.01 -8.20 15.86
N VAL A 36 5.01 -7.37 16.17
CA VAL A 36 4.83 -5.98 16.58
C VAL A 36 3.97 -5.24 15.54
N PRO A 37 2.92 -4.50 15.95
CA PRO A 37 2.16 -3.68 15.02
C PRO A 37 3.08 -2.64 14.38
N SER A 38 3.02 -2.51 13.05
CA SER A 38 3.53 -1.34 12.34
C SER A 38 2.75 -0.13 12.85
N LYS A 39 3.36 0.75 13.64
CA LYS A 39 2.73 2.04 13.98
C LYS A 39 2.86 2.93 12.75
N TRP A 40 1.77 3.46 12.23
CA TRP A 40 1.81 4.52 11.24
C TRP A 40 1.72 5.86 11.97
N GLY A 41 2.73 6.70 11.80
CA GLY A 41 2.71 8.08 12.24
C GLY A 41 2.34 9.02 11.08
N PRO A 42 2.20 10.32 11.36
CA PRO A 42 1.92 11.33 10.32
C PRO A 42 3.02 11.45 9.25
N TYR A 43 4.17 10.77 9.41
CA TYR A 43 5.30 10.77 8.49
C TYR A 43 5.65 9.37 7.97
N GLY A 44 4.71 8.44 7.98
CA GLY A 44 4.90 7.05 7.53
C GLY A 44 5.08 6.05 8.67
N PRO A 45 5.54 4.82 8.38
CA PRO A 45 5.64 3.76 9.37
C PRO A 45 6.71 4.09 10.43
N ILE A 46 6.28 4.32 11.66
CA ILE A 46 7.11 4.34 12.86
C ILE A 46 7.53 2.90 13.15
N ILE A 47 8.63 2.47 12.52
CA ILE A 47 9.29 1.20 12.84
C ILE A 47 10.11 1.41 14.13
N LYS A 48 9.43 1.53 15.27
CA LYS A 48 10.10 1.26 16.53
C LYS A 48 10.25 -0.25 16.65
N ARG A 49 11.47 -0.76 16.48
CA ARG A 49 11.89 -2.11 16.90
C ARG A 49 11.84 -2.21 18.43
N GLU A 50 10.67 -2.00 19.03
CA GLU A 50 10.45 -2.42 20.41
C GLU A 50 10.06 -3.91 20.34
N ASN A 51 10.81 -4.77 21.03
CA ASN A 51 10.51 -6.20 21.22
C ASN A 51 9.23 -6.38 22.05
N ARG A 52 8.10 -5.91 21.56
CA ARG A 52 6.77 -6.15 22.15
C ARG A 52 6.21 -7.41 21.51
N SER A 53 6.57 -8.57 22.04
CA SER A 53 5.94 -9.83 21.62
C SER A 53 4.54 -9.90 22.22
N MET A 54 3.51 -10.02 21.38
CA MET A 54 2.23 -10.56 21.87
C MET A 54 2.42 -12.06 22.03
N LYS A 55 2.33 -12.58 23.26
CA LYS A 55 2.34 -14.04 23.49
C LYS A 55 1.08 -14.61 22.86
N GLY A 56 1.27 -15.47 21.86
CA GLY A 56 0.20 -16.03 21.07
C GLY A 56 -0.65 -17.06 21.81
N ALA A 57 -1.90 -17.21 21.35
CA ALA A 57 -2.69 -18.40 21.64
C ALA A 57 -2.05 -19.62 20.94
N VAL A 58 -2.19 -20.81 21.51
CA VAL A 58 -1.77 -22.06 20.85
C VAL A 58 -3.02 -22.77 20.37
N TYR A 59 -3.09 -23.04 19.07
CA TYR A 59 -4.21 -23.80 18.49
C TYR A 59 -3.78 -25.22 18.15
N HIS A 60 -4.70 -26.15 18.35
CA HIS A 60 -4.58 -27.54 17.97
C HIS A 60 -5.08 -27.73 16.55
N LEU A 61 -4.26 -28.40 15.74
CA LEU A 61 -4.60 -28.77 14.38
C LEU A 61 -4.88 -30.27 14.34
N LEU A 62 -5.96 -30.68 13.66
CA LEU A 62 -6.27 -32.08 13.36
C LEU A 62 -6.46 -32.26 11.86
N MET A 63 -5.64 -33.11 11.25
CA MET A 63 -5.75 -33.52 9.86
C MET A 63 -6.41 -34.89 9.79
N TYR A 64 -7.42 -35.05 8.96
CA TYR A 64 -8.09 -36.34 8.78
C TYR A 64 -8.55 -36.54 7.33
N ALA A 65 -8.83 -37.80 7.00
CA ALA A 65 -9.28 -38.22 5.67
C ALA A 65 -10.80 -38.40 5.70
N SER A 66 -11.53 -37.42 5.19
CA SER A 66 -13.00 -37.50 5.11
C SER A 66 -13.48 -38.43 3.99
N THR A 67 -12.57 -38.85 3.11
CA THR A 67 -12.82 -39.75 1.99
C THR A 67 -11.69 -40.81 1.86
N PRO A 68 -11.91 -41.91 1.11
CA PRO A 68 -10.89 -42.96 0.91
C PRO A 68 -9.61 -42.49 0.20
N GLU A 69 -9.69 -41.41 -0.59
CA GLU A 69 -8.60 -40.91 -1.43
C GLU A 69 -7.40 -40.41 -0.60
N GLY A 70 -7.64 -39.91 0.61
CA GLY A 70 -6.59 -39.50 1.53
C GLY A 70 -6.98 -38.33 2.44
N TYR A 71 -5.97 -37.70 3.05
CA TYR A 71 -6.18 -36.51 3.86
C TYR A 71 -6.66 -35.34 3.01
N ASP A 72 -7.78 -34.73 3.40
CA ASP A 72 -8.43 -33.65 2.65
C ASP A 72 -8.96 -32.53 3.56
N THR A 73 -8.91 -32.73 4.89
CA THR A 73 -9.54 -31.86 5.87
C THR A 73 -8.58 -31.48 6.99
N ILE A 74 -8.55 -30.20 7.35
CA ILE A 74 -7.86 -29.67 8.53
C ILE A 74 -8.86 -29.01 9.49
N VAL A 75 -8.74 -29.31 10.77
CA VAL A 75 -9.47 -28.66 11.86
C VAL A 75 -8.54 -27.70 12.57
N ILE A 76 -9.03 -26.52 12.91
CA ILE A 76 -8.34 -25.59 13.82
C ILE A 76 -9.20 -25.44 15.07
N SER A 77 -8.63 -25.72 16.24
CA SER A 77 -9.36 -25.74 17.50
C SER A 77 -8.55 -25.15 18.65
N PRO A 78 -9.17 -24.44 19.60
CA PRO A 78 -8.50 -23.99 20.82
C PRO A 78 -8.15 -25.14 21.78
N GLU A 79 -8.84 -26.29 21.65
CA GLU A 79 -8.66 -27.47 22.48
C GLU A 79 -8.71 -28.75 21.63
N LYS A 80 -8.25 -29.89 22.16
CA LYS A 80 -8.39 -31.21 21.52
C LYS A 80 -9.83 -31.76 21.61
N ASP A 81 -10.79 -31.00 21.11
CA ASP A 81 -12.21 -31.34 21.06
C ASP A 81 -12.82 -30.76 19.79
N LEU A 82 -13.28 -31.62 18.89
CA LEU A 82 -13.84 -31.18 17.60
C LEU A 82 -15.09 -30.29 17.78
N SER A 83 -15.86 -30.47 18.85
CA SER A 83 -17.05 -29.66 19.13
C SER A 83 -16.73 -28.20 19.48
N LYS A 84 -15.46 -27.91 19.77
CA LYS A 84 -14.94 -26.57 20.07
C LYS A 84 -14.16 -25.96 18.92
N ALA A 85 -14.08 -26.65 17.77
CA ALA A 85 -13.30 -26.19 16.63
C ALA A 85 -13.74 -24.80 16.17
N PHE A 86 -12.76 -23.92 15.95
CA PHE A 86 -12.99 -22.65 15.28
C PHE A 86 -13.35 -22.85 13.81
N ALA A 87 -12.72 -23.84 13.17
CA ALA A 87 -12.94 -24.13 11.76
C ALA A 87 -12.65 -25.60 11.42
N VAL A 88 -13.41 -26.10 10.44
CA VAL A 88 -13.14 -27.36 9.72
C VAL A 88 -13.04 -26.98 8.25
N LEU A 89 -11.84 -27.09 7.68
CA LEU A 89 -11.51 -26.56 6.36
C LEU A 89 -11.12 -27.67 5.39
N ARG A 90 -11.58 -27.51 4.15
CA ARG A 90 -11.12 -28.24 2.96
C ARG A 90 -10.33 -27.29 2.06
N GLU A 91 -9.59 -27.87 1.12
CA GLU A 91 -8.77 -27.11 0.17
C GLU A 91 -9.55 -25.97 -0.51
N GLY A 92 -8.90 -24.80 -0.58
CA GLY A 92 -9.44 -23.56 -1.14
C GLY A 92 -10.41 -22.81 -0.23
N LYS A 93 -10.82 -23.35 0.92
CA LYS A 93 -11.86 -22.74 1.77
C LYS A 93 -11.29 -21.86 2.89
N TRP A 94 -11.98 -20.75 3.12
CA TRP A 94 -11.81 -19.88 4.28
C TRP A 94 -12.63 -20.36 5.48
N SER A 95 -12.15 -20.10 6.68
CA SER A 95 -12.95 -20.14 7.90
C SER A 95 -13.91 -18.96 7.95
N GLY A 96 -14.92 -19.03 8.83
CA GLY A 96 -15.56 -17.82 9.34
C GLY A 96 -14.58 -16.95 10.13
N TRP A 97 -15.01 -15.75 10.52
CA TRP A 97 -14.24 -14.90 11.42
C TRP A 97 -14.09 -15.54 12.79
N ILE A 98 -12.84 -15.69 13.22
CA ILE A 98 -12.48 -16.19 14.55
C ILE A 98 -12.17 -14.97 15.41
N TYR A 99 -12.76 -14.89 16.60
CA TYR A 99 -12.49 -13.85 17.59
C TYR A 99 -11.79 -14.49 18.78
N ASP A 100 -10.62 -14.00 19.15
CA ASP A 100 -9.87 -14.50 20.30
C ASP A 100 -9.13 -13.36 21.02
N ARG A 101 -8.67 -13.64 22.25
CA ARG A 101 -8.02 -12.68 23.14
C ARG A 101 -6.52 -12.90 23.18
N PHE A 102 -5.78 -11.85 22.87
CA PHE A 102 -4.33 -11.80 22.89
C PHE A 102 -3.85 -10.90 24.02
N VAL A 103 -2.59 -11.06 24.44
CA VAL A 103 -1.97 -10.16 25.44
C VAL A 103 -1.00 -9.21 24.73
N LYS A 104 -1.32 -7.91 24.76
CA LYS A 104 -0.53 -6.81 24.20
C LYS A 104 -0.10 -5.89 25.32
N ASP A 105 1.20 -5.74 25.55
CA ASP A 105 1.73 -4.83 26.58
C ASP A 105 1.13 -5.06 27.99
N GLY A 106 0.77 -6.31 28.31
CA GLY A 106 0.14 -6.69 29.57
C GLY A 106 -1.39 -6.58 29.59
N GLU A 107 -1.99 -5.98 28.56
CA GLU A 107 -3.44 -5.84 28.43
C GLU A 107 -4.04 -6.92 27.51
N LYS A 108 -5.25 -7.37 27.84
CA LYS A 108 -5.99 -8.30 26.99
C LYS A 108 -6.66 -7.51 25.87
N VAL A 109 -6.37 -7.87 24.63
CA VAL A 109 -6.95 -7.27 23.42
C VAL A 109 -7.69 -8.36 22.65
N GLU A 110 -8.95 -8.09 22.31
CA GLU A 110 -9.72 -8.96 21.42
C GLU A 110 -9.39 -8.64 19.97
N ALA A 111 -9.05 -9.66 19.19
CA ALA A 111 -8.78 -9.52 17.77
C ALA A 111 -9.43 -10.62 16.95
N SER A 112 -9.74 -10.29 15.71
CA SER A 112 -10.33 -11.19 14.73
C SER A 112 -9.38 -11.54 13.60
N PHE A 113 -9.46 -12.76 13.10
CA PHE A 113 -8.67 -13.25 11.97
C PHE A 113 -9.37 -14.46 11.32
N GLN A 114 -8.85 -14.92 10.19
CA GLN A 114 -9.35 -16.09 9.46
C GLN A 114 -8.20 -17.01 9.03
N PHE A 115 -8.57 -18.26 8.72
CA PHE A 115 -7.68 -19.21 8.06
C PHE A 115 -8.19 -19.57 6.67
N LYS A 116 -7.28 -19.80 5.74
CA LYS A 116 -7.55 -20.48 4.46
C LYS A 116 -6.69 -21.72 4.37
N LEU A 117 -7.31 -22.86 4.11
CA LEU A 117 -6.56 -24.04 3.67
C LEU A 117 -6.23 -23.84 2.19
N ILE A 118 -4.98 -23.50 1.87
CA ILE A 118 -4.53 -23.27 0.50
C ILE A 118 -4.37 -24.60 -0.23
N SER A 119 -3.68 -25.56 0.37
CA SER A 119 -3.45 -26.88 -0.21
C SER A 119 -3.23 -27.96 0.83
N ILE A 120 -3.62 -29.19 0.51
CA ILE A 120 -3.36 -30.39 1.31
C ILE A 120 -3.07 -31.58 0.38
N SER A 121 -2.02 -32.35 0.66
CA SER A 121 -1.78 -33.60 -0.08
C SER A 121 -2.51 -34.78 0.54
N ASN A 122 -3.03 -35.68 -0.30
CA ASN A 122 -3.72 -36.90 0.12
C ASN A 122 -2.86 -37.81 1.03
N ASP A 123 -1.53 -37.71 0.96
CA ASP A 123 -0.59 -38.44 1.81
C ASP A 123 -0.23 -37.71 3.13
N GLY A 124 -0.71 -36.48 3.31
CA GLY A 124 -0.54 -35.68 4.53
C GLY A 124 0.86 -35.07 4.68
N LYS A 125 1.73 -35.17 3.66
CA LYS A 125 3.10 -34.64 3.70
C LYS A 125 3.21 -33.16 3.34
N HIS A 126 2.23 -32.62 2.62
CA HIS A 126 2.19 -31.22 2.22
C HIS A 126 0.91 -30.57 2.71
N LEU A 127 1.05 -29.44 3.38
CA LEU A 127 -0.04 -28.61 3.86
C LEU A 127 0.39 -27.15 3.77
N THR A 128 -0.45 -26.33 3.14
CA THR A 128 -0.31 -24.87 3.17
C THR A 128 -1.53 -24.29 3.85
N LEU A 129 -1.36 -23.82 5.09
CA LEU A 129 -2.40 -23.15 5.86
C LEU A 129 -2.04 -21.66 5.97
N TYR A 130 -2.89 -20.81 5.41
CA TYR A 130 -2.75 -19.36 5.52
C TYR A 130 -3.60 -18.83 6.67
N ARG A 131 -3.07 -17.85 7.40
CA ARG A 131 -3.80 -17.06 8.40
C ARG A 131 -3.71 -15.60 7.97
N SER A 132 -4.84 -14.90 8.01
CA SER A 132 -4.85 -13.44 7.84
C SER A 132 -4.05 -12.73 8.94
N ASP A 133 -3.89 -11.42 8.80
CA ASP A 133 -3.52 -10.57 9.94
C ASP A 133 -4.61 -10.58 11.03
N CYS A 134 -4.23 -10.14 12.23
CA CYS A 134 -5.13 -10.00 13.37
C CYS A 134 -5.62 -8.56 13.47
N PHE A 135 -6.94 -8.38 13.45
CA PHE A 135 -7.60 -7.07 13.51
C PHE A 135 -8.15 -6.81 14.89
N VAL A 136 -7.72 -5.72 15.51
CA VAL A 136 -8.22 -5.36 16.85
C VAL A 136 -9.69 -4.92 16.77
N SER A 137 -10.47 -5.35 17.76
CA SER A 137 -11.92 -5.13 17.77
C SER A 137 -12.34 -3.74 18.27
N GLU A 138 -11.38 -2.85 18.53
CA GLU A 138 -11.63 -1.51 19.05
C GLU A 138 -10.50 -0.52 18.70
N GLY A 139 -10.75 0.77 18.96
CA GLY A 139 -9.73 1.83 18.84
C GLY A 139 -9.55 2.44 17.46
N TRP A 140 -10.33 2.02 16.46
CA TRP A 140 -10.26 2.50 15.07
C TRP A 140 -11.49 3.32 14.63
N SER A 141 -12.50 3.49 15.49
CA SER A 141 -13.73 4.21 15.16
C SER A 141 -13.97 5.43 16.06
N TYR A 142 -14.70 6.40 15.53
CA TYR A 142 -15.34 7.47 16.30
C TYR A 142 -16.81 7.60 15.86
N PRO A 143 -17.77 7.82 16.80
CA PRO A 143 -17.60 7.91 18.24
C PRO A 143 -17.22 6.57 18.88
N LYS A 144 -16.83 6.61 20.17
CA LYS A 144 -16.52 5.39 20.93
C LYS A 144 -17.75 4.49 20.99
N GLY A 145 -17.58 3.19 20.70
CA GLY A 145 -18.65 2.20 20.64
C GLY A 145 -19.08 1.82 19.23
N LEU A 146 -18.82 2.68 18.24
CA LEU A 146 -19.20 2.43 16.85
C LEU A 146 -18.49 1.20 16.25
N ALA A 147 -17.23 0.95 16.61
CA ALA A 147 -16.48 -0.23 16.19
C ALA A 147 -17.21 -1.52 16.57
N GLN A 148 -17.68 -1.64 17.81
CA GLN A 148 -18.39 -2.83 18.29
C GLN A 148 -19.75 -3.01 17.60
N GLU A 149 -20.44 -1.90 17.32
CA GLU A 149 -21.69 -1.91 16.55
C GLU A 149 -21.45 -2.42 15.12
N ILE A 150 -20.44 -1.89 14.43
CA ILE A 150 -20.07 -2.33 13.08
C ILE A 150 -19.64 -3.80 13.10
N ILE A 151 -18.79 -4.22 14.04
CA ILE A 151 -18.36 -5.63 14.15
C ILE A 151 -19.55 -6.56 14.29
N LYS A 152 -20.53 -6.20 15.13
CA LYS A 152 -21.71 -7.02 15.38
C LYS A 152 -22.63 -7.15 14.16
N ASN A 153 -22.78 -6.08 13.37
CA ASN A 153 -23.77 -6.03 12.30
C ASN A 153 -23.19 -6.24 10.88
N VAL A 154 -21.90 -5.99 10.71
CA VAL A 154 -21.20 -6.03 9.41
C VAL A 154 -20.06 -7.05 9.44
N GLY A 155 -19.29 -7.06 10.52
CA GLY A 155 -18.08 -7.88 10.67
C GLY A 155 -16.86 -7.02 10.99
N PRO A 156 -15.70 -7.64 11.24
CA PRO A 156 -14.54 -6.92 11.73
C PRO A 156 -13.89 -6.08 10.64
N PHE A 157 -13.39 -4.91 11.03
CA PHE A 157 -12.63 -4.05 10.14
C PHE A 157 -11.33 -4.74 9.71
N HIS A 158 -11.09 -4.80 8.41
CA HIS A 158 -9.89 -5.36 7.83
C HIS A 158 -9.43 -4.51 6.64
N GLU A 159 -8.20 -4.04 6.70
CA GLU A 159 -7.54 -3.20 5.71
C GLU A 159 -6.04 -3.54 5.66
N GLY A 160 -5.38 -3.22 4.55
CA GLY A 160 -3.94 -3.36 4.39
C GLY A 160 -3.50 -4.78 4.03
N TRP A 161 -4.46 -5.65 3.69
CA TRP A 161 -4.22 -7.04 3.29
C TRP A 161 -3.43 -7.14 1.99
N GLU A 162 -3.69 -6.21 1.07
CA GLU A 162 -3.05 -6.17 -0.23
C GLU A 162 -1.53 -6.12 -0.05
N MET A 163 -0.99 -5.18 0.74
CA MET A 163 0.45 -4.99 0.92
C MET A 163 1.20 -6.22 1.48
N CYS A 164 0.59 -6.95 2.42
CA CYS A 164 1.22 -8.14 2.99
C CYS A 164 1.33 -9.29 1.97
N ILE A 165 0.41 -9.38 1.02
CA ILE A 165 0.36 -10.51 0.08
C ILE A 165 1.37 -10.36 -1.05
N LEU A 166 1.78 -9.15 -1.45
CA LEU A 166 2.90 -9.01 -2.41
C LEU A 166 4.22 -9.48 -1.83
N ALA A 167 4.46 -9.26 -0.54
CA ALA A 167 5.61 -9.86 0.14
C ALA A 167 5.52 -11.40 0.13
N HIS A 168 4.35 -11.96 0.44
CA HIS A 168 4.15 -13.43 0.47
C HIS A 168 4.17 -14.08 -0.92
N HIS A 169 3.56 -13.44 -1.92
CA HIS A 169 3.54 -13.88 -3.32
C HIS A 169 4.94 -13.80 -3.93
N ARG A 170 5.71 -12.74 -3.67
CA ARG A 170 7.13 -12.66 -4.09
C ARG A 170 7.95 -13.81 -3.52
N LEU A 171 7.60 -14.26 -2.32
CA LEU A 171 8.21 -15.43 -1.68
C LEU A 171 7.55 -16.76 -2.10
N ARG A 172 6.56 -16.71 -3.00
CA ARG A 172 5.76 -17.84 -3.53
C ARG A 172 5.02 -18.62 -2.44
N TRP A 173 4.62 -17.96 -1.35
CA TRP A 173 3.92 -18.59 -0.23
C TRP A 173 2.42 -18.66 -0.45
N VAL A 174 1.87 -17.75 -1.23
CA VAL A 174 0.44 -17.61 -1.48
C VAL A 174 0.25 -17.18 -2.92
N ASP A 175 -0.75 -17.75 -3.60
CA ASP A 175 -1.15 -17.34 -4.94
C ASP A 175 -1.71 -15.91 -4.93
N ILE A 176 -1.51 -15.17 -6.02
CA ILE A 176 -2.09 -13.84 -6.21
C ILE A 176 -3.63 -13.87 -6.17
N ASP A 177 -4.25 -15.00 -6.50
CA ASP A 177 -5.70 -15.17 -6.40
C ASP A 177 -6.20 -15.02 -4.96
N VAL A 178 -5.41 -15.40 -3.96
CA VAL A 178 -5.76 -15.14 -2.55
C VAL A 178 -5.74 -13.64 -2.26
N ALA A 179 -4.85 -12.86 -2.88
CA ALA A 179 -4.86 -11.40 -2.77
C ALA A 179 -6.14 -10.78 -3.35
N LEU A 180 -6.62 -11.31 -4.47
CA LEU A 180 -7.88 -10.87 -5.08
C LEU A 180 -9.08 -11.24 -4.20
N GLU A 181 -9.07 -12.42 -3.57
CA GLU A 181 -10.09 -12.78 -2.58
C GLU A 181 -10.09 -11.82 -1.39
N HIS A 182 -8.91 -11.45 -0.86
CA HIS A 182 -8.80 -10.44 0.21
C HIS A 182 -9.32 -9.07 -0.22
N SER A 183 -8.94 -8.62 -1.42
CA SER A 183 -9.44 -7.36 -1.98
C SER A 183 -10.96 -7.38 -2.12
N SER A 184 -11.53 -8.52 -2.55
CA SER A 184 -12.96 -8.72 -2.62
C SER A 184 -13.63 -8.64 -1.25
N MET A 185 -13.05 -9.28 -0.23
CA MET A 185 -13.59 -9.26 1.12
C MET A 185 -13.57 -7.84 1.73
N GLN A 186 -12.48 -7.10 1.53
CA GLN A 186 -12.37 -5.70 1.97
C GLN A 186 -13.39 -4.81 1.26
N ALA A 187 -13.50 -4.94 -0.06
CA ALA A 187 -14.48 -4.22 -0.87
C ALA A 187 -15.92 -4.49 -0.40
N ASP A 188 -16.26 -5.77 -0.18
CA ASP A 188 -17.57 -6.18 0.33
C ASP A 188 -17.81 -5.69 1.76
N TRP A 189 -16.77 -5.59 2.61
CA TRP A 189 -16.91 -5.03 3.96
C TRP A 189 -17.18 -3.53 3.91
N ILE A 190 -16.43 -2.78 3.08
CA ILE A 190 -16.61 -1.33 2.89
C ILE A 190 -18.04 -1.06 2.41
N SER A 191 -18.53 -1.74 1.38
CA SER A 191 -19.88 -1.52 0.85
C SER A 191 -20.97 -1.82 1.88
N LYS A 192 -20.84 -2.91 2.65
CA LYS A 192 -21.77 -3.26 3.73
C LYS A 192 -21.71 -2.26 4.89
N CYS A 193 -20.52 -1.79 5.25
CA CYS A 193 -20.32 -0.80 6.29
C CYS A 193 -20.99 0.53 5.92
N CYS A 194 -20.72 1.04 4.71
CA CYS A 194 -21.38 2.24 4.17
C CYS A 194 -22.91 2.09 4.19
N GLY A 195 -23.44 0.98 3.66
CA GLY A 195 -24.88 0.74 3.65
C GLY A 195 -25.49 0.61 5.05
N TYR A 196 -24.77 0.01 6.01
CA TYR A 196 -25.23 -0.05 7.40
C TYR A 196 -25.28 1.34 8.03
N LEU A 197 -24.21 2.14 7.89
CA LEU A 197 -24.14 3.48 8.46
C LEU A 197 -25.17 4.41 7.82
N ALA A 198 -25.32 4.41 6.50
CA ALA A 198 -26.27 5.23 5.77
C ALA A 198 -27.73 4.98 6.18
N ARG A 199 -28.07 3.72 6.55
CA ARG A 199 -29.43 3.38 7.02
C ARG A 199 -29.70 3.74 8.48
N ASN A 200 -28.68 3.72 9.34
CA ASN A 200 -28.85 3.88 10.78
C ASN A 200 -28.48 5.29 11.28
N TYR A 201 -27.78 6.08 10.47
CA TYR A 201 -27.33 7.43 10.81
C TYR A 201 -27.71 8.40 9.71
N LYS A 202 -28.04 9.63 10.10
CA LYS A 202 -28.16 10.74 9.15
C LYS A 202 -26.77 11.14 8.70
N TRP A 203 -26.63 11.42 7.40
CA TRP A 203 -25.38 11.85 6.80
C TRP A 203 -25.65 12.93 5.76
N ASP A 204 -24.80 13.95 5.75
CA ASP A 204 -24.71 14.93 4.65
C ASP A 204 -23.54 14.56 3.72
N LEU A 205 -22.52 13.87 4.25
CA LEU A 205 -21.38 13.35 3.51
C LEU A 205 -21.04 11.93 3.97
N LEU A 206 -20.98 11.01 3.04
CA LEU A 206 -20.45 9.66 3.23
C LEU A 206 -19.23 9.50 2.33
N ALA A 207 -18.08 9.19 2.93
CA ALA A 207 -16.82 8.97 2.22
C ALA A 207 -16.27 7.57 2.52
N ALA A 208 -15.78 6.90 1.49
CA ALA A 208 -15.11 5.61 1.59
C ALA A 208 -13.86 5.62 0.71
N GLN A 209 -12.82 4.93 1.17
CA GLN A 209 -11.57 4.77 0.45
C GLN A 209 -11.25 3.28 0.34
N ILE A 210 -10.73 2.86 -0.81
CA ILE A 210 -10.09 1.56 -0.99
C ILE A 210 -8.71 1.78 -1.63
N HIS A 211 -7.72 1.00 -1.19
CA HIS A 211 -6.30 1.19 -1.58
C HIS A 211 -5.79 0.12 -2.56
N ILE A 212 -6.65 -0.80 -3.02
CA ILE A 212 -6.24 -2.00 -3.76
C ILE A 212 -5.56 -1.68 -5.10
N GLN A 213 -5.92 -0.59 -5.77
CA GLN A 213 -5.40 -0.25 -7.09
C GLN A 213 -3.93 0.14 -7.04
N ASP A 214 -3.50 0.86 -6.00
CA ASP A 214 -2.09 1.21 -5.80
C ASP A 214 -1.23 -0.06 -5.70
N PHE A 215 -1.72 -1.02 -4.92
CA PHE A 215 -1.07 -2.32 -4.78
C PHE A 215 -0.92 -3.06 -6.12
N TYR A 216 -2.01 -3.18 -6.89
CA TYR A 216 -1.96 -3.87 -8.17
C TYR A 216 -1.18 -3.08 -9.23
N ASN A 217 -1.13 -1.74 -9.12
CA ASN A 217 -0.25 -0.91 -9.93
C ASN A 217 1.21 -1.30 -9.70
N HIS A 218 1.65 -1.28 -8.44
CA HIS A 218 3.00 -1.74 -8.08
C HIS A 218 3.27 -3.17 -8.53
N TYR A 219 2.26 -4.05 -8.49
CA TYR A 219 2.41 -5.44 -8.88
C TYR A 219 2.52 -5.67 -10.41
N CYS A 220 1.75 -4.96 -11.21
CA CYS A 220 1.51 -5.33 -12.60
C CYS A 220 2.02 -4.32 -13.64
N LEU A 221 2.23 -3.03 -13.32
CA LEU A 221 2.52 -2.04 -14.37
C LEU A 221 3.82 -2.33 -15.13
N SER A 222 4.91 -2.66 -14.43
CA SER A 222 6.19 -2.96 -15.12
C SER A 222 6.12 -4.14 -16.08
N THR A 223 5.21 -5.10 -15.85
CA THR A 223 5.12 -6.34 -16.63
C THR A 223 4.17 -6.23 -17.82
N ILE A 224 3.41 -5.15 -17.94
CA ILE A 224 2.52 -4.90 -19.08
C ILE A 224 3.13 -3.95 -20.13
N GLU A 225 4.30 -3.37 -19.86
CA GLU A 225 4.96 -2.40 -20.76
C GLU A 225 5.91 -3.12 -21.75
N PRO A 226 5.57 -3.24 -23.04
CA PRO A 226 6.35 -4.02 -24.01
C PRO A 226 7.73 -3.46 -24.30
N SER A 227 7.96 -2.16 -24.06
CA SER A 227 9.27 -1.53 -24.27
C SER A 227 10.28 -1.83 -23.18
N PHE A 228 9.90 -2.50 -22.08
CA PHE A 228 10.80 -2.76 -20.97
C PHE A 228 11.63 -4.04 -21.16
N PRO A 229 12.89 -4.06 -20.69
CA PRO A 229 13.70 -5.26 -20.69
C PRO A 229 13.04 -6.39 -19.90
N GLY A 230 13.00 -7.60 -20.46
CA GLY A 230 12.39 -8.76 -19.82
C GLY A 230 10.87 -8.83 -19.94
N TYR A 231 10.26 -8.06 -20.85
CA TYR A 231 8.86 -8.25 -21.22
C TYR A 231 8.59 -9.68 -21.70
N ASP A 232 7.49 -10.24 -21.23
CA ASP A 232 7.00 -11.58 -21.57
C ASP A 232 5.48 -11.52 -21.72
N GLU A 233 4.97 -11.95 -22.88
CA GLU A 233 3.55 -11.85 -23.24
C GLU A 233 2.64 -12.67 -22.31
N ASP A 234 3.12 -13.83 -21.83
CA ASP A 234 2.35 -14.68 -20.92
C ASP A 234 2.27 -14.04 -19.52
N VAL A 235 3.35 -13.38 -19.08
CA VAL A 235 3.37 -12.60 -17.83
C VAL A 235 2.49 -11.35 -17.96
N ALA A 236 2.55 -10.64 -19.08
CA ALA A 236 1.69 -9.49 -19.36
C ALA A 236 0.21 -9.89 -19.35
N THR A 237 -0.14 -11.00 -20.00
CA THR A 237 -1.51 -11.55 -20.02
C THR A 237 -2.01 -11.86 -18.61
N LYS A 238 -1.18 -12.47 -17.76
CA LYS A 238 -1.52 -12.72 -16.35
C LYS A 238 -1.69 -11.43 -15.57
N SER A 239 -0.85 -10.43 -15.81
CA SER A 239 -0.91 -9.12 -15.17
C SER A 239 -2.19 -8.37 -15.53
N TRP A 240 -2.58 -8.39 -16.81
CA TRP A 240 -3.85 -7.83 -17.29
C TRP A 240 -5.06 -8.53 -16.70
N ARG A 241 -5.01 -9.86 -16.50
CA ARG A 241 -6.08 -10.59 -15.78
C ARG A 241 -6.23 -10.04 -14.36
N ILE A 242 -5.14 -9.91 -13.62
CA ILE A 242 -5.15 -9.46 -12.22
C ILE A 242 -5.68 -8.02 -12.13
N PHE A 243 -5.19 -7.12 -12.98
CA PHE A 243 -5.72 -5.76 -13.09
C PHE A 243 -7.23 -5.75 -13.32
N ARG A 244 -7.70 -6.50 -14.32
CA ARG A 244 -9.13 -6.55 -14.65
C ARG A 244 -9.98 -7.02 -13.48
N GLU A 245 -9.54 -8.05 -12.75
CA GLU A 245 -10.26 -8.53 -11.57
C GLU A 245 -10.25 -7.52 -10.42
N ALA A 246 -9.15 -6.81 -10.18
CA ALA A 246 -9.10 -5.74 -9.19
C ALA A 246 -10.07 -4.59 -9.51
N TYR A 247 -10.16 -4.17 -10.78
CA TYR A 247 -11.12 -3.16 -11.22
C TYR A 247 -12.57 -3.65 -11.12
N LYS A 248 -12.86 -4.92 -11.44
CA LYS A 248 -14.20 -5.51 -11.24
C LYS A 248 -14.62 -5.54 -9.76
N ILE A 249 -13.69 -5.82 -8.85
CA ILE A 249 -13.94 -5.77 -7.41
C ILE A 249 -14.34 -4.35 -6.99
N THR A 250 -13.59 -3.35 -7.45
CA THR A 250 -13.88 -1.94 -7.15
C THR A 250 -15.20 -1.48 -7.75
N ASP A 251 -15.46 -1.82 -9.01
CA ASP A 251 -16.71 -1.50 -9.71
C ASP A 251 -17.92 -2.06 -8.97
N ARG A 252 -17.85 -3.34 -8.55
CA ARG A 252 -18.90 -3.95 -7.72
C ARG A 252 -19.11 -3.19 -6.42
N MET A 253 -18.03 -2.83 -5.71
CA MET A 253 -18.10 -2.08 -4.46
C MET A 253 -18.80 -0.73 -4.66
N ILE A 254 -18.38 0.04 -5.66
CA ILE A 254 -18.99 1.34 -6.00
C ILE A 254 -20.47 1.14 -6.29
N GLY A 255 -20.82 0.17 -7.15
CA GLY A 255 -22.20 -0.13 -7.47
C GLY A 255 -23.04 -0.53 -6.24
N GLU A 256 -22.47 -1.28 -5.30
CA GLU A 256 -23.14 -1.62 -4.04
C GLU A 256 -23.30 -0.42 -3.11
N ILE A 257 -22.31 0.46 -3.00
CA ILE A 257 -22.42 1.70 -2.20
C ILE A 257 -23.52 2.57 -2.79
N VAL A 258 -23.48 2.84 -4.10
CA VAL A 258 -24.49 3.66 -4.78
C VAL A 258 -25.89 3.07 -4.59
N ARG A 259 -26.09 1.77 -4.85
CA ARG A 259 -27.40 1.12 -4.69
C ARG A 259 -27.95 1.17 -3.25
N ASN A 260 -27.09 1.13 -2.24
CA ASN A 260 -27.51 1.02 -0.84
C ASN A 260 -27.54 2.36 -0.10
N CYS A 261 -26.86 3.38 -0.63
CA CYS A 261 -26.69 4.66 0.07
C CYS A 261 -27.27 5.83 -0.71
N ALA A 262 -27.24 5.84 -2.04
CA ALA A 262 -27.69 6.98 -2.84
C ALA A 262 -29.20 6.93 -3.14
N ASP A 263 -29.82 8.11 -3.13
CA ASP A 263 -31.20 8.36 -3.54
C ASP A 263 -31.26 9.42 -4.67
N GLU A 264 -32.47 9.87 -5.03
CA GLU A 264 -32.67 10.90 -6.06
C GLU A 264 -32.05 12.27 -5.76
N ASN A 265 -31.66 12.53 -4.50
CA ASN A 265 -31.05 13.79 -4.06
C ASN A 265 -29.55 13.65 -3.79
N THR A 266 -28.97 12.48 -4.07
CA THR A 266 -27.57 12.20 -3.79
C THR A 266 -26.69 12.51 -5.00
N VAL A 267 -25.53 13.14 -4.76
CA VAL A 267 -24.42 13.24 -5.71
C VAL A 267 -23.33 12.26 -5.31
N THR A 268 -22.94 11.39 -6.24
CA THR A 268 -21.82 10.47 -6.10
C THR A 268 -20.60 11.02 -6.81
N ILE A 269 -19.47 11.10 -6.10
CA ILE A 269 -18.17 11.49 -6.66
C ILE A 269 -17.19 10.34 -6.45
N ILE A 270 -16.50 9.95 -7.53
CA ILE A 270 -15.39 9.00 -7.50
C ILE A 270 -14.14 9.76 -7.89
N VAL A 271 -13.14 9.72 -7.03
CA VAL A 271 -11.85 10.39 -7.23
C VAL A 271 -10.72 9.45 -6.88
N SER A 272 -9.63 9.47 -7.66
CA SER A 272 -8.35 8.88 -7.23
C SER A 272 -7.36 9.98 -6.86
N ASP A 273 -6.44 9.68 -5.96
CA ASP A 273 -5.34 10.57 -5.58
C ASP A 273 -4.25 10.64 -6.66
N HIS A 274 -4.02 9.54 -7.38
CA HIS A 274 -3.12 9.49 -8.53
C HIS A 274 -3.45 8.33 -9.48
N GLY A 275 -2.72 8.27 -10.58
CA GLY A 275 -2.59 7.09 -11.43
C GLY A 275 -1.33 6.29 -11.07
N GLY A 276 -0.68 5.70 -12.07
CA GLY A 276 0.59 5.00 -11.88
C GLY A 276 1.32 4.78 -13.19
N LEU A 277 2.64 4.75 -13.13
CA LEU A 277 3.51 4.51 -14.28
C LEU A 277 4.43 3.32 -14.03
N PRO A 278 4.70 2.50 -15.06
CA PRO A 278 5.63 1.38 -14.95
C PRO A 278 7.05 1.92 -14.75
N VAL A 279 7.84 1.25 -13.91
CA VAL A 279 9.24 1.62 -13.64
C VAL A 279 10.20 0.62 -14.28
N LYS A 280 11.04 1.11 -15.18
CA LYS A 280 12.09 0.35 -15.87
C LYS A 280 13.38 0.29 -15.06
N LEU A 281 13.75 1.43 -14.48
CA LEU A 281 15.10 1.65 -13.95
C LEU A 281 15.05 2.57 -12.74
N THR A 282 15.85 2.26 -11.72
CA THR A 282 16.08 3.13 -10.57
C THR A 282 17.51 3.65 -10.62
N ALA A 283 17.68 4.96 -10.67
CA ALA A 283 19.00 5.60 -10.71
C ALA A 283 19.37 6.18 -9.34
N ARG A 284 20.48 5.70 -8.79
CA ARG A 284 21.11 6.21 -7.57
C ARG A 284 22.11 7.29 -7.94
N ILE A 285 21.88 8.49 -7.43
CA ILE A 285 22.70 9.66 -7.81
C ILE A 285 23.66 10.14 -6.71
N VAL A 286 23.68 9.46 -5.56
CA VAL A 286 24.49 9.88 -4.40
C VAL A 286 25.98 9.97 -4.70
N HIS A 287 26.53 9.02 -5.46
CA HIS A 287 27.92 9.06 -5.86
C HIS A 287 28.23 10.32 -6.70
N LEU A 288 27.35 10.67 -7.65
CA LEU A 288 27.48 11.87 -8.46
C LEU A 288 27.42 13.13 -7.60
N LEU A 289 26.48 13.21 -6.66
CA LEU A 289 26.36 14.34 -5.73
C LEU A 289 27.60 14.46 -4.83
N MET A 290 28.24 13.35 -4.46
CA MET A 290 29.51 13.36 -3.73
C MET A 290 30.67 13.87 -4.58
N LYS A 291 30.80 13.39 -5.82
CA LYS A 291 31.83 13.83 -6.78
C LYS A 291 31.73 15.33 -7.03
N GLU A 292 30.51 15.85 -7.09
CA GLU A 292 30.21 17.27 -7.27
C GLU A 292 30.34 18.11 -5.98
N GLY A 293 30.71 17.48 -4.85
CA GLY A 293 30.93 18.17 -3.57
C GLY A 293 29.64 18.73 -2.94
N LEU A 294 28.47 18.17 -3.30
CA LEU A 294 27.18 18.56 -2.75
C LEU A 294 26.80 17.72 -1.51
N VAL A 295 27.22 16.46 -1.46
CA VAL A 295 27.00 15.56 -0.33
C VAL A 295 28.33 14.99 0.14
N ALA A 296 28.48 14.78 1.45
CA ALA A 296 29.69 14.19 2.03
C ALA A 296 29.34 13.05 2.99
N TYR A 297 30.14 11.99 2.97
CA TYR A 297 30.03 10.86 3.89
C TYR A 297 31.37 10.58 4.57
N LYS A 298 31.31 10.14 5.82
CA LYS A 298 32.45 9.65 6.61
C LYS A 298 32.27 8.17 6.92
N ARG A 299 33.35 7.39 6.80
CA ARG A 299 33.35 5.97 7.18
C ARG A 299 33.22 5.85 8.69
N ILE A 300 32.28 5.03 9.19
CA ILE A 300 32.05 4.88 10.63
C ILE A 300 32.43 3.50 11.18
N SER A 301 32.21 2.42 10.42
CA SER A 301 32.59 1.06 10.81
C SER A 301 32.48 0.13 9.61
N GLY A 302 33.48 -0.75 9.42
CA GLY A 302 33.54 -1.61 8.23
C GLY A 302 33.25 -0.79 6.97
N ASP A 303 32.44 -1.32 6.07
CA ASP A 303 32.09 -0.62 4.84
C ASP A 303 30.81 0.23 4.95
N THR A 304 30.44 0.62 6.17
CA THR A 304 29.33 1.53 6.42
C THR A 304 29.82 2.97 6.54
N TYR A 305 29.14 3.86 5.82
CA TYR A 305 29.40 5.29 5.83
C TYR A 305 28.21 6.03 6.43
N GLN A 306 28.45 7.14 7.10
CA GLN A 306 27.43 8.04 7.64
C GLN A 306 27.57 9.42 7.00
N ILE A 307 26.47 10.12 6.79
CA ILE A 307 26.50 11.49 6.27
C ILE A 307 27.36 12.42 7.17
N ASP A 308 28.20 13.24 6.54
CA ASP A 308 28.99 14.29 7.19
C ASP A 308 28.25 15.63 7.03
N TRP A 309 27.37 15.91 7.98
CA TRP A 309 26.52 17.12 7.98
C TRP A 309 27.32 18.43 7.97
N GLN A 310 28.57 18.43 8.44
CA GLN A 310 29.41 19.64 8.45
C GLN A 310 29.99 19.98 7.07
N LYS A 311 29.94 19.05 6.12
CA LYS A 311 30.45 19.23 4.75
C LYS A 311 29.37 19.12 3.68
N THR A 312 28.23 18.55 4.04
CA THR A 312 27.09 18.36 3.14
C THR A 312 26.39 19.70 2.87
N LYS A 313 26.13 20.00 1.59
CA LYS A 313 25.46 21.22 1.11
C LYS A 313 23.99 21.02 0.81
N ILE A 314 23.56 19.81 0.46
CA ILE A 314 22.16 19.47 0.19
C ILE A 314 21.77 18.16 0.87
N PHE A 315 20.48 17.95 1.11
CA PHE A 315 19.95 16.67 1.56
C PHE A 315 18.58 16.41 0.95
N SER A 316 18.27 15.13 0.80
CA SER A 316 17.07 14.63 0.14
C SER A 316 15.81 14.93 0.97
N GLY A 317 14.77 15.41 0.30
CA GLY A 317 13.41 15.53 0.82
C GLY A 317 12.55 14.35 0.36
N ASN A 318 11.24 14.56 0.26
CA ASN A 318 10.34 13.56 -0.31
C ASN A 318 10.23 13.72 -1.84
N TRP A 319 10.33 14.95 -2.36
CA TRP A 319 10.09 15.28 -3.78
C TRP A 319 11.17 16.18 -4.39
N GLY A 320 12.34 16.25 -3.76
CA GLY A 320 13.36 17.21 -4.12
C GLY A 320 14.51 17.26 -3.12
N PHE A 321 15.27 18.35 -3.17
CA PHE A 321 16.42 18.56 -2.30
C PHE A 321 16.31 19.87 -1.52
N TRP A 322 16.59 19.76 -0.22
CA TRP A 322 16.85 20.89 0.64
C TRP A 322 18.32 21.30 0.53
N VAL A 323 18.56 22.60 0.52
CA VAL A 323 19.88 23.17 0.79
C VAL A 323 20.11 23.17 2.30
N ASN A 324 21.27 22.70 2.74
CA ASN A 324 21.70 22.75 4.13
C ASN A 324 22.08 24.19 4.51
N LEU A 325 21.07 25.04 4.67
CA LEU A 325 21.17 26.49 4.74
C LEU A 325 21.48 26.99 6.16
N LYS A 326 22.48 27.87 6.28
CA LYS A 326 22.83 28.53 7.54
C LYS A 326 21.65 29.35 8.08
N GLY A 327 21.32 29.10 9.34
CA GLY A 327 20.23 29.78 10.04
C GLY A 327 18.85 29.13 9.85
N ARG A 328 18.72 28.16 8.94
CA ARG A 328 17.52 27.30 8.83
C ARG A 328 17.80 25.91 9.39
N GLU A 329 18.93 25.32 9.00
CA GLU A 329 19.31 23.95 9.37
C GLU A 329 20.29 23.91 10.56
N PRO A 330 20.19 22.91 11.45
CA PRO A 330 21.08 22.77 12.61
C PRO A 330 22.57 22.71 12.26
N TYR A 331 22.91 22.17 11.08
CA TYR A 331 24.28 22.03 10.58
C TYR A 331 24.50 22.81 9.29
N GLY A 332 23.76 23.91 9.09
CA GLY A 332 23.81 24.71 7.85
C GLY A 332 25.24 25.03 7.39
N THR A 333 25.61 24.59 6.20
CA THR A 333 26.93 24.80 5.61
C THR A 333 26.92 25.91 4.56
N VAL A 334 25.79 26.10 3.87
CA VAL A 334 25.59 27.06 2.78
C VAL A 334 25.12 28.40 3.34
N LYS A 335 25.74 29.52 2.94
CA LYS A 335 25.27 30.85 3.37
C LYS A 335 24.01 31.26 2.59
N PRO A 336 23.11 32.06 3.17
CA PRO A 336 22.05 32.69 2.40
C PRO A 336 22.63 33.66 1.36
N GLY A 337 21.85 33.93 0.29
CA GLY A 337 22.28 34.80 -0.82
C GLY A 337 22.91 33.99 -1.96
N GLU A 338 24.03 34.48 -2.49
CA GLU A 338 24.68 33.91 -3.69
C GLU A 338 25.07 32.43 -3.52
N ASP A 339 25.69 32.04 -2.40
CA ASP A 339 26.02 30.63 -2.12
C ASP A 339 24.80 29.70 -2.21
N TYR A 340 23.61 30.16 -1.81
CA TYR A 340 22.37 29.39 -1.88
C TYR A 340 21.89 29.25 -3.33
N GLU A 341 21.93 30.33 -4.11
CA GLU A 341 21.58 30.30 -5.54
C GLU A 341 22.52 29.39 -6.34
N GLU A 342 23.83 29.50 -6.12
CA GLU A 342 24.83 28.67 -6.79
C GLU A 342 24.63 27.16 -6.54
N VAL A 343 24.29 26.79 -5.30
CA VAL A 343 24.01 25.39 -4.96
C VAL A 343 22.76 24.89 -5.66
N ARG A 344 21.70 25.69 -5.73
CA ARG A 344 20.46 25.33 -6.45
C ARG A 344 20.72 25.18 -7.95
N ASP A 345 21.42 26.13 -8.57
CA ASP A 345 21.73 26.09 -10.00
C ASP A 345 22.63 24.93 -10.38
N LYS A 346 23.63 24.65 -9.54
CA LYS A 346 24.49 23.48 -9.71
C LYS A 346 23.68 22.19 -9.63
N LEU A 347 22.80 22.06 -8.63
CA LEU A 347 21.96 20.88 -8.48
C LEU A 347 21.00 20.69 -9.66
N ILE A 348 20.31 21.75 -10.10
CA ILE A 348 19.40 21.70 -11.26
C ILE A 348 20.16 21.28 -12.53
N SER A 349 21.37 21.80 -12.73
CA SER A 349 22.22 21.44 -13.87
C SER A 349 22.65 19.97 -13.82
N ILE A 350 23.01 19.46 -12.64
CA ILE A 350 23.29 18.02 -12.46
C ILE A 350 22.05 17.20 -12.79
N LEU A 351 20.90 17.50 -12.21
CA LEU A 351 19.64 16.78 -12.45
C LEU A 351 19.29 16.72 -13.95
N HIS A 352 19.43 17.83 -14.66
CA HIS A 352 19.20 17.89 -16.11
C HIS A 352 20.29 17.25 -16.97
N ALA A 353 21.48 16.98 -16.42
CA ALA A 353 22.58 16.33 -17.14
C ALA A 353 22.54 14.80 -17.02
N ILE A 354 21.86 14.23 -16.02
CA ILE A 354 21.86 12.78 -15.80
C ILE A 354 21.12 12.06 -16.93
N ARG A 355 21.73 11.00 -17.45
CA ARG A 355 21.22 10.18 -18.54
C ARG A 355 21.22 8.70 -18.16
N ASP A 356 20.29 7.97 -18.75
CA ASP A 356 20.35 6.52 -18.84
C ASP A 356 21.59 6.13 -19.65
N LEU A 357 22.48 5.32 -19.07
CA LEU A 357 23.74 4.93 -19.71
C LEU A 357 23.54 4.06 -20.97
N GLU A 358 22.42 3.34 -21.05
CA GLU A 358 22.11 2.48 -22.18
C GLU A 358 21.42 3.26 -23.31
N SER A 359 20.35 3.99 -22.97
CA SER A 359 19.52 4.66 -23.99
C SER A 359 19.91 6.12 -24.26
N ASN A 360 20.80 6.70 -23.45
CA ASN A 360 21.17 8.11 -23.45
C ASN A 360 19.97 9.07 -23.30
N ARG A 361 18.85 8.60 -22.74
CA ARG A 361 17.67 9.44 -22.45
C ARG A 361 17.83 10.18 -21.12
N PRO A 362 17.26 11.39 -20.97
CA PRO A 362 17.21 12.08 -19.68
C PRO A 362 16.50 11.23 -18.63
N LEU A 363 17.00 11.24 -17.40
CA LEU A 363 16.32 10.61 -16.25
C LEU A 363 15.35 11.57 -15.54
N VAL A 364 15.61 12.88 -15.63
CA VAL A 364 14.81 13.95 -15.05
C VAL A 364 14.05 14.66 -16.17
N ARG A 365 12.72 14.70 -16.05
CA ARG A 365 11.83 15.43 -16.96
C ARG A 365 11.91 16.93 -16.69
N LEU A 366 11.92 17.30 -15.41
CA LEU A 366 11.81 18.68 -14.97
C LEU A 366 12.50 18.83 -13.61
N ALA A 367 13.32 19.87 -13.44
CA ALA A 367 13.85 20.30 -12.14
C ALA A 367 13.63 21.82 -12.03
N LEU A 368 13.07 22.25 -10.91
CA LEU A 368 12.65 23.63 -10.70
C LEU A 368 13.11 24.11 -9.33
N ARG A 369 13.30 25.42 -9.21
CA ARG A 369 13.32 26.06 -7.90
C ARG A 369 11.90 26.00 -7.32
N ARG A 370 11.79 25.95 -6.00
CA ARG A 370 10.48 25.92 -5.32
C ARG A 370 9.56 27.07 -5.71
N GLU A 371 10.11 28.24 -6.02
CA GLU A 371 9.34 29.42 -6.43
C GLU A 371 8.60 29.17 -7.76
N ASP A 372 9.23 28.43 -8.69
CA ASP A 372 8.66 28.08 -9.99
C ASP A 372 7.72 26.87 -9.91
N ALA A 373 7.93 25.99 -8.92
CA ALA A 373 7.11 24.79 -8.71
C ALA A 373 5.68 25.10 -8.22
N ARG A 374 5.39 26.34 -7.80
CA ARG A 374 4.06 26.77 -7.32
C ARG A 374 2.95 26.48 -8.34
N MET A 375 3.22 26.62 -9.64
CA MET A 375 2.24 26.34 -10.69
C MET A 375 1.83 24.86 -10.77
N LEU A 376 2.59 23.97 -10.13
CA LEU A 376 2.32 22.53 -10.03
C LEU A 376 1.69 22.15 -8.69
N GLY A 377 1.23 23.13 -7.91
CA GLY A 377 0.68 22.90 -6.56
C GLY A 377 1.74 22.69 -5.48
N MET A 378 3.03 22.80 -5.82
CA MET A 378 4.15 22.63 -4.89
C MET A 378 4.58 23.99 -4.35
N TRP A 379 4.00 24.42 -3.23
CA TRP A 379 4.37 25.67 -2.57
C TRP A 379 4.29 25.60 -1.04
N GLY A 380 4.87 26.61 -0.38
CA GLY A 380 4.88 26.74 1.08
C GLY A 380 6.20 26.31 1.73
N GLU A 381 6.25 26.40 3.06
CA GLU A 381 7.49 26.20 3.82
C GLU A 381 7.99 24.75 3.86
N ARG A 382 7.15 23.79 3.44
CA ARG A 382 7.47 22.35 3.43
C ARG A 382 7.94 21.84 2.07
N VAL A 383 8.03 22.71 1.07
CA VAL A 383 8.53 22.37 -0.25
C VAL A 383 10.03 22.60 -0.33
N GLU A 384 10.72 21.57 -0.79
CA GLU A 384 12.17 21.50 -0.97
C GLU A 384 12.67 22.65 -1.85
N ASP A 385 13.92 23.11 -1.64
CA ASP A 385 14.48 24.26 -2.38
C ASP A 385 14.62 24.02 -3.88
N VAL A 386 14.84 22.77 -4.28
CA VAL A 386 14.80 22.28 -5.65
C VAL A 386 13.86 21.08 -5.71
N VAL A 387 12.81 21.18 -6.51
CA VAL A 387 11.83 20.11 -6.76
C VAL A 387 12.14 19.49 -8.12
N PHE A 388 11.96 18.19 -8.27
CA PHE A 388 12.13 17.55 -9.57
C PHE A 388 11.10 16.46 -9.85
N PHE A 389 10.95 16.14 -11.13
CA PHE A 389 10.11 15.08 -11.65
C PHE A 389 10.93 14.21 -12.60
N ALA A 390 10.88 12.90 -12.40
CA ALA A 390 11.56 11.93 -13.24
C ALA A 390 10.87 11.81 -14.62
N GLU A 391 11.64 11.39 -15.63
CA GLU A 391 11.07 10.90 -16.89
C GLU A 391 10.30 9.58 -16.65
N PRO A 392 9.14 9.36 -17.27
CA PRO A 392 8.40 8.12 -17.14
C PRO A 392 9.27 6.89 -17.44
N GLY A 393 9.14 5.86 -16.60
CA GLY A 393 9.99 4.68 -16.65
C GLY A 393 11.21 4.76 -15.74
N TYR A 394 11.51 5.91 -15.15
CA TYR A 394 12.66 6.08 -14.27
C TYR A 394 12.24 6.51 -12.86
N VAL A 395 12.92 5.98 -11.85
CA VAL A 395 12.87 6.49 -10.47
C VAL A 395 14.27 6.97 -10.11
N ILE A 396 14.37 8.10 -9.41
CA ILE A 396 15.65 8.60 -8.92
C ILE A 396 15.69 8.30 -7.42
N GLU A 397 16.56 7.37 -7.04
CA GLU A 397 16.83 7.06 -5.65
C GLU A 397 17.86 8.05 -5.12
N GLU A 398 17.43 8.89 -4.20
CA GLU A 398 18.20 10.06 -3.73
C GLU A 398 19.26 9.71 -2.67
N ALA A 399 19.50 8.41 -2.40
CA ALA A 399 20.14 7.86 -1.20
C ALA A 399 19.44 8.27 0.11
N PRO A 400 19.48 7.40 1.13
CA PRO A 400 18.25 7.06 1.82
C PRO A 400 17.88 8.07 2.90
N THR A 401 16.59 8.08 3.20
CA THR A 401 15.99 8.44 4.48
C THR A 401 16.70 7.82 5.72
N SER A 402 17.69 6.93 5.53
CA SER A 402 18.61 6.43 6.55
C SER A 402 19.96 7.15 6.53
N LEU A 403 20.44 7.55 7.71
CA LEU A 403 21.70 8.28 7.93
C LEU A 403 22.99 7.56 7.49
N THR A 404 22.89 6.35 6.94
CA THR A 404 24.04 5.48 6.61
C THR A 404 23.89 4.80 5.25
N ILE A 405 25.01 4.67 4.52
CA ILE A 405 25.09 4.00 3.22
C ILE A 405 26.14 2.87 3.21
N THR A 406 25.96 1.93 2.29
CA THR A 406 26.86 0.79 2.01
C THR A 406 27.55 0.93 0.64
N PRO A 407 28.62 0.17 0.34
CA PRO A 407 29.41 0.38 -0.89
C PRO A 407 28.64 0.16 -2.18
N ASP A 408 27.64 -0.70 -2.18
CA ASP A 408 26.75 -0.92 -3.32
C ASP A 408 25.92 0.33 -3.67
N GLN A 409 25.78 1.27 -2.74
CA GLN A 409 25.16 2.58 -2.98
C GLN A 409 26.16 3.63 -3.46
N LEU A 410 27.47 3.37 -3.36
CA LEU A 410 28.56 4.27 -3.77
C LEU A 410 29.12 3.95 -5.17
N ARG A 411 28.45 3.10 -5.95
CA ARG A 411 28.91 2.72 -7.29
C ARG A 411 28.96 3.94 -8.23
N GLU A 412 30.03 4.04 -9.01
CA GLU A 412 30.25 5.14 -9.96
C GLU A 412 29.20 5.17 -11.08
N ASP A 413 28.72 4.01 -11.50
CA ASP A 413 27.70 3.88 -12.56
C ASP A 413 26.30 4.26 -12.06
N GLY A 414 26.02 4.13 -10.75
CA GLY A 414 24.80 4.62 -10.10
C GLY A 414 23.47 4.02 -10.61
N VAL A 415 23.48 3.20 -11.65
CA VAL A 415 22.26 2.68 -12.29
C VAL A 415 21.91 1.30 -11.73
N LEU A 416 20.71 1.19 -11.16
CA LEU A 416 20.13 -0.09 -10.73
C LEU A 416 18.95 -0.45 -11.63
N HIS A 417 19.15 -1.45 -12.49
CA HIS A 417 18.05 -2.17 -13.10
C HIS A 417 17.41 -3.03 -12.02
N LEU A 418 16.16 -2.74 -11.68
CA LEU A 418 15.40 -3.65 -10.84
C LEU A 418 15.06 -4.88 -11.69
N PRO A 419 15.35 -6.11 -11.22
CA PRO A 419 14.91 -7.30 -11.94
C PRO A 419 13.38 -7.28 -12.05
N PRO A 420 12.78 -7.77 -13.16
CA PRO A 420 11.34 -8.03 -13.16
C PRO A 420 11.06 -9.10 -12.08
N PRO A 421 10.02 -8.97 -11.22
CA PRO A 421 8.73 -8.36 -11.55
C PRO A 421 8.24 -7.34 -10.51
N SER A 422 7.26 -6.50 -10.90
CA SER A 422 6.47 -5.57 -10.06
C SER A 422 7.18 -4.31 -9.54
N SER A 423 7.31 -3.28 -10.39
CA SER A 423 7.53 -1.91 -9.93
C SER A 423 6.69 -0.88 -10.70
N ALA A 424 6.11 0.03 -9.94
CA ALA A 424 5.42 1.22 -10.43
C ALA A 424 5.84 2.42 -9.59
N GLY A 425 5.69 3.62 -10.15
CA GLY A 425 5.85 4.86 -9.42
C GLY A 425 4.72 5.83 -9.76
N HIS A 426 4.49 6.77 -8.86
CA HIS A 426 3.43 7.78 -9.01
C HIS A 426 3.87 9.14 -8.43
N GLY A 427 4.52 9.15 -7.27
CA GLY A 427 4.88 10.40 -6.60
C GLY A 427 6.00 11.24 -7.24
N GLY A 428 6.94 10.62 -7.97
CA GLY A 428 8.08 11.31 -8.59
C GLY A 428 7.83 11.80 -10.02
N TYR A 429 6.58 11.81 -10.48
CA TYR A 429 6.22 12.11 -11.87
C TYR A 429 5.30 13.32 -11.97
N LEU A 430 5.33 14.00 -13.12
CA LEU A 430 4.34 15.03 -13.40
C LEU A 430 2.92 14.42 -13.37
N PRO A 431 1.91 15.15 -12.88
CA PRO A 431 0.54 14.64 -12.80
C PRO A 431 -0.04 14.20 -14.16
N ASN A 432 0.44 14.80 -15.25
CA ASN A 432 -0.02 14.49 -16.62
C ASN A 432 0.84 13.43 -17.34
N ALA A 433 1.83 12.85 -16.68
CA ALA A 433 2.78 11.93 -17.29
C ALA A 433 2.10 10.63 -17.78
N THR A 434 2.62 10.08 -18.87
CA THR A 434 2.13 8.87 -19.53
C THR A 434 3.29 8.03 -20.03
N LEU A 435 3.12 6.70 -20.02
CA LEU A 435 4.05 5.75 -20.63
C LEU A 435 3.26 4.50 -21.05
N GLY A 436 3.34 4.16 -22.34
CA GLY A 436 2.50 3.12 -22.92
C GLY A 436 1.01 3.43 -22.71
N GLU A 437 0.28 2.46 -22.18
CA GLU A 437 -1.14 2.60 -21.81
C GLU A 437 -1.36 3.17 -20.40
N CYS A 438 -0.28 3.51 -19.69
CA CYS A 438 -0.33 3.94 -18.29
C CYS A 438 -0.31 5.47 -18.17
N SER A 439 -0.97 6.00 -17.14
CA SER A 439 -0.99 7.43 -16.86
C SER A 439 -0.90 7.70 -15.36
N ASN A 440 -0.20 8.79 -15.00
CA ASN A 440 -0.16 9.29 -13.63
C ASN A 440 -1.37 10.16 -13.27
N ARG A 441 -2.26 10.43 -14.24
CA ARG A 441 -3.45 11.27 -14.02
C ARG A 441 -4.40 10.61 -13.04
N ALA A 442 -4.94 11.41 -12.14
CA ALA A 442 -6.06 11.02 -11.29
C ALA A 442 -7.35 10.87 -12.11
N LEU A 443 -8.27 10.04 -11.60
CA LEU A 443 -9.63 9.90 -12.11
C LEU A 443 -10.57 10.84 -11.34
N PHE A 444 -11.53 11.44 -12.05
CA PHE A 444 -12.67 12.14 -11.46
C PHE A 444 -13.95 11.78 -12.21
N ILE A 445 -14.97 11.31 -11.49
CA ILE A 445 -16.31 11.02 -12.01
C ILE A 445 -17.31 11.63 -11.04
N MET A 446 -18.33 12.32 -11.57
CA MET A 446 -19.44 12.86 -10.80
C MET A 446 -20.76 12.41 -11.45
N SER A 447 -21.74 12.02 -10.64
CA SER A 447 -23.05 11.54 -11.10
C SER A 447 -24.11 11.75 -10.02
N GLY A 448 -25.37 11.96 -10.40
CA GLY A 448 -26.49 12.08 -9.46
C GLY A 448 -27.29 13.37 -9.66
N SER A 449 -27.97 13.81 -8.61
CA SER A 449 -28.86 14.98 -8.63
C SER A 449 -28.14 16.24 -9.12
N GLY A 450 -28.71 16.94 -10.11
CA GLY A 450 -28.15 18.19 -10.65
C GLY A 450 -26.79 18.01 -11.33
N VAL A 451 -26.44 16.80 -11.77
CA VAL A 451 -25.20 16.52 -12.51
C VAL A 451 -25.52 16.19 -13.96
N GLU A 452 -24.89 16.88 -14.88
CA GLU A 452 -25.11 16.65 -16.30
C GLU A 452 -24.46 15.32 -16.76
N GLY A 453 -25.30 14.39 -17.21
CA GLY A 453 -24.87 13.04 -17.58
C GLY A 453 -24.15 12.95 -18.93
N GLY A 454 -23.22 12.00 -19.06
CA GLY A 454 -22.62 11.62 -20.34
C GLY A 454 -21.59 12.59 -20.92
N LYS A 455 -21.21 13.64 -20.16
CA LYS A 455 -20.18 14.58 -20.57
C LYS A 455 -18.79 14.11 -20.17
N LYS A 456 -17.84 14.30 -21.08
CA LYS A 456 -16.41 14.22 -20.84
C LYS A 456 -15.83 15.61 -21.03
N PHE A 457 -15.10 16.08 -20.03
CA PHE A 457 -14.38 17.36 -20.10
C PHE A 457 -12.92 17.08 -20.41
N ASP A 458 -12.38 17.76 -21.42
CA ASP A 458 -10.96 17.68 -21.77
C ASP A 458 -10.12 18.74 -21.05
N GLU A 459 -10.77 19.65 -20.31
CA GLU A 459 -10.10 20.66 -19.49
C GLU A 459 -9.43 20.04 -18.25
N THR A 460 -8.32 20.64 -17.83
CA THR A 460 -7.60 20.20 -16.63
C THR A 460 -8.42 20.54 -15.39
N ILE A 461 -8.71 19.52 -14.61
CA ILE A 461 -9.24 19.61 -13.25
C ILE A 461 -8.12 19.24 -12.29
N ASN A 462 -7.99 19.99 -11.20
CA ASN A 462 -7.02 19.70 -10.16
C ASN A 462 -7.70 19.03 -8.97
N LEU A 463 -6.98 18.16 -8.24
CA LEU A 463 -7.53 17.52 -7.05
C LEU A 463 -7.99 18.53 -5.98
N VAL A 464 -7.35 19.69 -5.93
CA VAL A 464 -7.73 20.79 -5.02
C VAL A 464 -9.11 21.39 -5.33
N ASP A 465 -9.66 21.14 -6.52
CA ASP A 465 -11.00 21.60 -6.96
C ASP A 465 -12.13 20.73 -6.36
N VAL A 466 -11.83 19.53 -5.88
CA VAL A 466 -12.83 18.56 -5.38
C VAL A 466 -13.49 19.05 -4.09
N ALA A 467 -12.70 19.47 -3.10
CA ALA A 467 -13.20 19.92 -1.81
C ALA A 467 -14.12 21.16 -1.88
N PRO A 468 -13.77 22.25 -2.60
CA PRO A 468 -14.67 23.40 -2.74
C PRO A 468 -15.93 23.05 -3.56
N THR A 469 -15.83 22.13 -4.53
CA THR A 469 -17.01 21.64 -5.28
C THR A 469 -17.97 20.87 -4.37
N ILE A 470 -17.48 19.94 -3.54
CA ILE A 470 -18.32 19.25 -2.55
C ILE A 470 -18.95 20.25 -1.56
N SER A 471 -18.18 21.25 -1.11
CA SER A 471 -18.68 22.27 -0.18
C SER A 471 -19.82 23.08 -0.80
N TYR A 472 -19.69 23.46 -2.07
CA TYR A 472 -20.73 24.13 -2.83
C TYR A 472 -22.00 23.28 -2.94
N LEU A 473 -21.89 22.00 -3.28
CA LEU A 473 -23.02 21.07 -3.37
C LEU A 473 -23.75 20.89 -2.02
N LEU A 474 -23.01 20.92 -0.91
CA LEU A 474 -23.56 20.82 0.45
C LEU A 474 -24.11 22.16 0.98
N GLY A 475 -23.93 23.27 0.26
CA GLY A 475 -24.32 24.61 0.73
C GLY A 475 -23.51 25.10 1.94
N ILE A 476 -22.28 24.61 2.12
CA ILE A 476 -21.38 25.00 3.21
C ILE A 476 -20.19 25.82 2.69
N PRO A 477 -19.57 26.67 3.52
CA PRO A 477 -18.34 27.37 3.14
C PRO A 477 -17.23 26.36 2.80
N PRO A 478 -16.40 26.62 1.76
CA PRO A 478 -15.26 25.77 1.46
C PRO A 478 -14.23 25.81 2.61
N PRO A 479 -13.33 24.81 2.70
CA PRO A 479 -12.22 24.86 3.64
C PRO A 479 -11.46 26.18 3.53
N LYS A 480 -11.11 26.78 4.68
CA LYS A 480 -10.51 28.13 4.76
C LYS A 480 -9.30 28.35 3.85
N ASN A 481 -8.53 27.29 3.60
CA ASN A 481 -7.29 27.31 2.82
C ASN A 481 -7.48 26.64 1.45
N SER A 482 -8.71 26.48 0.98
CA SER A 482 -8.99 25.91 -0.34
C SER A 482 -8.47 26.84 -1.43
N GLU A 483 -7.69 26.28 -2.37
CA GLU A 483 -7.16 27.00 -3.53
C GLU A 483 -7.86 26.61 -4.84
N GLY A 484 -8.65 25.54 -4.79
CA GLY A 484 -9.35 25.04 -5.96
C GLY A 484 -10.55 25.88 -6.33
N ARG A 485 -10.95 25.77 -7.60
CA ARG A 485 -12.19 26.36 -8.11
C ARG A 485 -13.36 25.39 -7.90
N ILE A 486 -14.57 25.92 -7.97
CA ILE A 486 -15.78 25.11 -8.05
C ILE A 486 -15.93 24.63 -9.50
N LEU A 487 -16.20 23.34 -9.67
CA LEU A 487 -16.40 22.70 -10.98
C LEU A 487 -17.84 22.90 -11.48
N HIS A 488 -18.21 24.14 -11.76
CA HIS A 488 -19.56 24.51 -12.23
C HIS A 488 -19.94 23.82 -13.53
N GLU A 489 -18.97 23.44 -14.37
CA GLU A 489 -19.21 22.74 -15.62
C GLU A 489 -19.82 21.34 -15.44
N PHE A 490 -19.75 20.75 -14.24
CA PHE A 490 -20.40 19.46 -13.92
C PHE A 490 -21.81 19.62 -13.33
N ILE A 491 -22.24 20.84 -12.99
CA ILE A 491 -23.45 21.10 -12.21
C ILE A 491 -24.50 21.77 -13.12
N GLU A 492 -25.67 21.14 -13.22
CA GLU A 492 -26.84 21.77 -13.82
C GLU A 492 -27.40 22.82 -12.85
N ILE A 493 -27.50 24.08 -13.32
CA ILE A 493 -28.01 25.22 -12.54
C ILE A 493 -29.53 25.20 -12.47
#